data_AF-A0A478FUJ6-F1
#
_entry.id   AF-A0A478FUJ6-F1
#
_cell.length_a   1.000
_cell.length_b   1.000
_cell.length_c   1.000
_cell.angle_alpha   90.00
_cell.angle_beta   90.00
_cell.angle_gamma   90.00
#
_symmetry.space_group_name_H-M   'P 1'
#
loop_
_entity.id
_entity.type
_entity.pdbx_description
1 polymer ?
#
loop_
_entity_poly.entity_id
_entity_poly.type
_entity_poly.pdbx_seq_one_letter_code
_entity_poly.pdbx_strand_id
1 'polypeptide(L)'
;MDWRFIRYGLGGLTLIGSIVTVVVFQQGSLNQDNKDTPPPKPYAALFDWAKQKNRKYIGNDKQQIISQLNEFKNNFNGNQYRQKLLGNFEYIQKSLPDNKLDKQTINQAQTTNPKASEEWADFVQQWCELKARDETIVLQKNGETYQEPNDKPHSKTDLGVFKDTCTQQN
;
A
#
# COMPACT_ATOMS: atom_id res chain seq x y z
N MET A 1 -25.66 -54.67 -11.59
CA MET A 1 -26.18 -53.38 -12.07
C MET A 1 -26.08 -52.40 -10.93
N ASP A 2 -25.31 -51.35 -11.17
CA ASP A 2 -25.18 -50.11 -10.39
C ASP A 2 -26.52 -49.50 -9.98
N TRP A 3 -26.55 -48.82 -8.83
CA TRP A 3 -26.74 -47.35 -8.74
C TRP A 3 -26.56 -46.93 -7.27
N ARG A 4 -25.47 -46.27 -6.85
CA ARG A 4 -25.21 -44.82 -6.93
C ARG A 4 -26.29 -43.94 -6.28
N PHE A 5 -25.80 -43.09 -5.36
CA PHE A 5 -26.23 -41.69 -5.13
C PHE A 5 -27.60 -41.51 -4.42
N ILE A 6 -27.86 -40.59 -3.49
CA ILE A 6 -27.20 -39.33 -3.11
C ILE A 6 -27.98 -38.70 -1.92
N ARG A 7 -27.30 -37.83 -1.16
CA ARG A 7 -27.82 -36.59 -0.52
C ARG A 7 -28.45 -36.55 0.88
N TYR A 8 -27.73 -35.75 1.68
CA TYR A 8 -28.14 -34.54 2.43
C TYR A 8 -28.80 -34.66 3.80
N GLY A 9 -28.27 -33.84 4.71
CA GLY A 9 -28.89 -33.42 5.97
C GLY A 9 -27.85 -33.21 7.07
N LEU A 10 -27.03 -32.16 6.99
CA LEU A 10 -27.13 -30.98 7.85
C LEU A 10 -27.17 -31.29 9.36
N GLY A 11 -26.09 -30.92 10.06
CA GLY A 11 -26.12 -30.74 11.51
C GLY A 11 -24.75 -30.47 12.10
N GLY A 12 -24.46 -29.20 12.44
CA GLY A 12 -23.43 -28.89 13.45
C GLY A 12 -22.44 -27.78 13.09
N LEU A 13 -22.92 -26.54 13.02
CA LEU A 13 -22.11 -25.34 13.27
C LEU A 13 -21.80 -25.25 14.77
N THR A 14 -20.54 -25.08 15.17
CA THR A 14 -20.15 -24.26 16.34
C THR A 14 -18.66 -23.84 16.28
N LEU A 15 -18.44 -22.51 16.17
CA LEU A 15 -17.38 -21.64 16.78
C LEU A 15 -15.90 -22.06 16.66
N ILE A 16 -15.09 -21.47 15.76
CA ILE A 16 -14.34 -20.19 15.85
C ILE A 16 -13.43 -20.08 17.09
N GLY A 17 -12.10 -20.06 16.86
CA GLY A 17 -11.12 -19.65 17.87
C GLY A 17 -9.65 -19.83 17.46
N SER A 18 -9.16 -18.94 16.60
CA SER A 18 -7.78 -18.41 16.59
C SER A 18 -6.54 -19.31 16.39
N ILE A 19 -5.78 -18.92 15.34
CA ILE A 19 -4.34 -19.15 15.07
C ILE A 19 -3.97 -20.49 14.44
N VAL A 20 -4.15 -20.56 13.12
CA VAL A 20 -3.26 -21.33 12.24
C VAL A 20 -2.52 -20.23 11.46
N THR A 21 -1.23 -19.98 11.65
CA THR A 21 -0.17 -20.75 11.01
C THR A 21 1.16 -20.49 11.71
N VAL A 22 1.49 -21.30 12.71
CA VAL A 22 2.88 -21.57 13.12
C VAL A 22 3.10 -23.05 12.83
N VAL A 23 4.34 -23.38 12.44
CA VAL A 23 4.89 -24.71 12.13
C VAL A 23 4.80 -25.11 10.66
N VAL A 24 5.87 -24.81 9.91
CA VAL A 24 6.79 -25.87 9.47
C VAL A 24 8.24 -25.35 9.64
N PHE A 25 8.63 -25.12 10.88
CA PHE A 25 10.04 -25.06 11.29
C PHE A 25 10.37 -26.44 11.86
N GLN A 26 11.51 -27.02 11.48
CA GLN A 26 12.04 -28.33 11.88
C GLN A 26 11.50 -29.56 11.14
N GLN A 27 12.02 -29.78 9.94
CA GLN A 27 12.81 -30.98 9.65
C GLN A 27 13.61 -30.72 8.37
N GLY A 28 14.91 -30.52 8.53
CA GLY A 28 15.81 -30.15 7.43
C GLY A 28 17.07 -29.43 7.90
N SER A 29 17.61 -29.80 9.07
CA SER A 29 19.04 -29.60 9.26
C SER A 29 19.74 -30.51 8.24
N LEU A 30 20.70 -29.95 7.52
CA LEU A 30 21.65 -30.57 6.59
C LEU A 30 21.30 -30.36 5.11
N ASN A 31 22.00 -29.38 4.55
CA ASN A 31 22.31 -29.21 3.13
C ASN A 31 21.17 -28.77 2.21
N GLN A 32 21.03 -27.46 2.02
CA GLN A 32 21.05 -26.90 0.66
C GLN A 32 21.18 -25.37 0.72
N ASP A 33 22.37 -24.92 0.34
CA ASP A 33 22.65 -23.54 -0.01
C ASP A 33 21.63 -23.02 -1.03
N ASN A 34 21.15 -21.80 -0.78
CA ASN A 34 20.60 -20.86 -1.76
C ASN A 34 19.65 -21.45 -2.81
N LYS A 35 18.34 -21.31 -2.59
CA LYS A 35 17.38 -20.89 -3.62
C LYS A 35 15.99 -20.64 -3.04
N ASP A 36 15.31 -19.69 -3.68
CA ASP A 36 13.87 -19.40 -3.60
C ASP A 36 13.39 -18.40 -2.54
N THR A 37 14.07 -17.26 -2.43
CA THR A 37 13.31 -16.01 -2.30
C THR A 37 12.65 -15.73 -3.65
N PRO A 38 11.31 -15.68 -3.78
CA PRO A 38 10.68 -15.29 -5.04
C PRO A 38 11.23 -13.91 -5.44
N PRO A 39 11.55 -13.69 -6.72
CA PRO A 39 12.11 -12.42 -7.17
C PRO A 39 11.15 -11.28 -6.80
N PRO A 40 11.66 -10.10 -6.43
CA PRO A 40 10.81 -8.96 -6.15
C PRO A 40 9.89 -8.70 -7.36
N LYS A 41 8.57 -8.63 -7.12
CA LYS A 41 7.59 -8.37 -8.17
C LYS A 41 7.96 -7.10 -8.97
N PRO A 42 7.85 -7.12 -10.31
CA PRO A 42 8.13 -5.94 -11.13
C PRO A 42 7.17 -4.80 -10.80
N TYR A 43 7.60 -3.57 -11.08
CA TYR A 43 6.76 -2.40 -10.96
C TYR A 43 5.72 -2.33 -12.11
N ALA A 44 4.55 -1.76 -11.84
CA ALA A 44 3.37 -1.74 -12.70
C ALA A 44 2.98 -0.32 -13.16
N ALA A 45 1.81 -0.18 -13.80
CA ALA A 45 1.37 1.03 -14.50
C ALA A 45 1.44 2.33 -13.67
N LEU A 46 1.15 2.28 -12.36
CA LEU A 46 1.25 3.44 -11.48
C LEU A 46 2.70 3.93 -11.28
N PHE A 47 3.64 3.00 -11.17
CA PHE A 47 5.05 3.35 -11.04
C PHE A 47 5.61 3.92 -12.34
N ASP A 48 5.23 3.33 -13.47
CA ASP A 48 5.59 3.85 -14.79
C ASP A 48 5.02 5.26 -14.99
N TRP A 49 3.80 5.52 -14.54
CA TRP A 49 3.22 6.85 -14.51
C TRP A 49 4.01 7.83 -13.63
N ALA A 50 4.45 7.44 -12.43
CA ALA A 50 5.21 8.33 -11.55
C ALA A 50 6.59 8.70 -12.10
N LYS A 51 7.13 7.92 -13.04
CA LYS A 51 8.36 8.23 -13.78
C LYS A 51 8.16 9.19 -14.96
N GLN A 52 6.92 9.55 -15.31
CA GLN A 52 6.63 10.49 -16.39
C GLN A 52 6.90 11.95 -15.97
N LYS A 53 7.52 12.71 -16.89
CA LYS A 53 7.82 14.16 -16.87
C LYS A 53 7.70 14.86 -15.50
N ASN A 54 8.84 15.24 -14.93
CA ASN A 54 9.00 16.14 -13.77
C ASN A 54 8.31 15.70 -12.47
N ARG A 55 7.96 14.42 -12.33
CA ARG A 55 7.44 13.85 -11.08
C ARG A 55 8.53 13.06 -10.38
N LYS A 56 8.68 13.30 -9.07
CA LYS A 56 9.57 12.51 -8.23
C LYS A 56 8.72 11.50 -7.46
N TYR A 57 8.93 10.21 -7.73
CA TYR A 57 8.37 9.15 -6.90
C TYR A 57 9.11 9.15 -5.55
N ILE A 58 8.36 9.30 -4.46
CA ILE A 58 8.87 9.27 -3.08
C ILE A 58 8.45 7.99 -2.35
N GLY A 59 7.60 7.17 -2.95
CA GLY A 59 6.99 6.01 -2.30
C GLY A 59 7.96 4.90 -1.90
N ASN A 60 9.20 4.91 -2.40
CA ASN A 60 10.29 4.03 -1.98
C ASN A 60 11.42 4.78 -1.22
N ASP A 61 11.22 6.06 -0.89
CA ASP A 61 12.17 6.89 -0.17
C ASP A 61 11.53 7.40 1.12
N LYS A 62 11.67 6.60 2.18
CA LYS A 62 11.15 6.91 3.52
C LYS A 62 11.59 8.29 4.01
N GLN A 63 12.82 8.70 3.72
CA GLN A 63 13.35 9.98 4.20
C GLN A 63 12.68 11.18 3.52
N GLN A 64 12.30 11.06 2.24
CA GLN A 64 11.52 12.09 1.55
C GLN A 64 10.10 12.20 2.13
N ILE A 65 9.47 11.07 2.46
CA ILE A 65 8.14 11.07 3.10
C ILE A 65 8.22 11.74 4.48
N ILE A 66 9.21 11.37 5.30
CA ILE A 66 9.48 12.01 6.60
C ILE A 66 9.71 13.50 6.43
N SER A 67 10.49 13.91 5.42
CA SER A 67 10.77 15.32 5.16
C SER A 67 9.49 16.10 4.83
N GLN A 68 8.62 15.58 3.96
CA GLN A 68 7.34 16.21 3.63
C GLN A 68 6.37 16.27 4.82
N LEU A 69 6.36 15.25 5.67
CA LEU A 69 5.59 15.27 6.92
C LEU A 69 6.10 16.35 7.89
N ASN A 70 7.42 16.54 7.95
CA ASN A 70 8.07 17.45 8.89
C ASN A 70 8.15 18.92 8.41
N GLU A 71 7.94 19.20 7.12
CA GLU A 71 8.02 20.55 6.52
C GLU A 71 6.95 21.56 7.03
N PHE A 72 6.08 21.14 7.94
CA PHE A 72 4.96 21.91 8.51
C PHE A 72 5.32 23.31 9.03
N LYS A 73 6.52 23.51 9.61
CA LYS A 73 6.83 24.78 10.29
C LYS A 73 7.12 25.95 9.35
N ASN A 74 7.57 25.71 8.12
CA ASN A 74 8.17 26.77 7.29
C ASN A 74 7.64 26.85 5.85
N ASN A 75 6.83 25.90 5.37
CA ASN A 75 6.37 25.89 3.96
C ASN A 75 4.91 25.46 3.81
N PHE A 76 4.17 26.19 2.96
CA PHE A 76 2.78 25.88 2.56
C PHE A 76 2.62 24.44 2.04
N ASN A 77 3.66 23.91 1.38
CA ASN A 77 3.67 22.59 0.74
C ASN A 77 3.64 21.41 1.73
N GLY A 78 4.34 21.49 2.88
CA GLY A 78 4.34 20.42 3.89
C GLY A 78 2.96 20.25 4.56
N ASN A 79 2.28 21.36 4.82
CA ASN A 79 0.92 21.34 5.34
C ASN A 79 -0.07 20.74 4.31
N GLN A 80 0.14 21.00 3.01
CA GLN A 80 -0.68 20.39 1.95
C GLN A 80 -0.50 18.87 1.87
N TYR A 81 0.73 18.35 1.99
CA TYR A 81 0.99 16.91 1.94
C TYR A 81 0.25 16.17 3.05
N ARG A 82 0.36 16.67 4.29
CA ARG A 82 -0.36 16.14 5.44
C ARG A 82 -1.88 16.15 5.27
N GLN A 83 -2.45 17.25 4.75
CA GLN A 83 -3.89 17.35 4.51
C GLN A 83 -4.37 16.35 3.45
N LYS A 84 -3.61 16.18 2.36
CA LYS A 84 -3.87 15.15 1.36
C LYS A 84 -3.82 13.75 1.96
N LEU A 85 -2.80 13.47 2.77
CA LEU A 85 -2.66 12.19 3.45
C LEU A 85 -3.82 11.92 4.42
N LEU A 86 -4.27 12.93 5.17
CA LEU A 86 -5.45 12.84 6.02
C LEU A 86 -6.75 12.58 5.24
N GLY A 87 -6.92 13.22 4.08
CA GLY A 87 -8.06 13.01 3.18
C GLY A 87 -8.09 11.61 2.57
N ASN A 88 -6.92 11.02 2.37
CA ASN A 88 -6.73 9.70 1.75
C ASN A 88 -6.57 8.55 2.77
N PHE A 89 -6.43 8.85 4.07
CA PHE A 89 -6.10 7.88 5.11
C PHE A 89 -7.00 6.64 5.09
N GLU A 90 -8.32 6.81 5.07
CA GLU A 90 -9.27 5.69 5.08
C GLU A 90 -9.17 4.81 3.82
N TYR A 91 -8.81 5.41 2.68
CA TYR A 91 -8.61 4.68 1.44
C TYR A 91 -7.35 3.81 1.52
N ILE A 92 -6.27 4.39 2.03
CA ILE A 92 -4.98 3.72 2.24
C ILE A 92 -5.14 2.60 3.26
N GLN A 93 -5.80 2.88 4.40
CA GLN A 93 -6.06 1.90 5.45
C GLN A 93 -6.88 0.70 4.97
N LYS A 94 -7.86 0.90 4.08
CA LYS A 94 -8.61 -0.22 3.47
C LYS A 94 -7.71 -1.18 2.66
N SER A 95 -6.62 -0.67 2.09
CA SER A 95 -5.62 -1.48 1.37
C SER A 95 -4.58 -2.11 2.31
N LEU A 96 -4.47 -1.62 3.55
CA LEU A 96 -3.54 -2.08 4.59
C LEU A 96 -4.32 -2.40 5.88
N PRO A 97 -5.14 -3.48 5.87
CA PRO A 97 -6.08 -3.77 6.95
C PRO A 97 -5.41 -4.08 8.30
N ASP A 98 -4.16 -4.55 8.28
CA ASP A 98 -3.40 -4.89 9.50
C ASP A 98 -2.70 -3.69 10.15
N ASN A 99 -2.78 -2.49 9.53
CA ASN A 99 -2.15 -1.31 10.09
C ASN A 99 -2.90 -0.82 11.35
N LYS A 100 -2.13 -0.38 12.35
CA LYS A 100 -2.64 0.08 13.66
C LYS A 100 -2.53 1.60 13.85
N LEU A 101 -2.24 2.34 12.78
CA LEU A 101 -2.06 3.77 12.83
C LEU A 101 -3.40 4.44 13.09
N ASP A 102 -3.41 5.40 14.01
CA ASP A 102 -4.59 6.24 14.26
C ASP A 102 -4.42 7.56 13.50
N LYS A 103 -5.41 7.90 12.67
CA LYS A 103 -5.50 9.15 11.91
C LYS A 103 -5.21 10.38 12.77
N GLN A 104 -5.62 10.39 14.04
CA GLN A 104 -5.42 11.53 14.96
C GLN A 104 -3.95 11.76 15.33
N THR A 105 -3.11 10.71 15.24
CA THR A 105 -1.69 10.77 15.62
C THR A 105 -0.83 11.48 14.59
N ILE A 106 -1.34 11.82 13.40
CA ILE A 106 -0.53 12.50 12.39
C ILE A 106 0.09 13.79 12.93
N ASN A 107 -0.62 14.50 13.83
CA ASN A 107 -0.13 15.76 14.43
C ASN A 107 1.16 15.57 15.24
N GLN A 108 1.45 14.33 15.63
CA GLN A 108 2.67 13.95 16.32
C GLN A 108 3.84 13.71 15.36
N ALA A 109 3.61 13.46 14.06
CA ALA A 109 4.66 13.35 13.05
C ALA A 109 5.30 14.73 12.81
N GLN A 110 6.35 15.02 13.56
CA GLN A 110 7.09 16.28 13.57
C GLN A 110 8.58 16.00 13.80
N THR A 111 9.45 16.95 13.47
CA THR A 111 10.90 16.83 13.71
C THR A 111 11.24 16.50 15.18
N THR A 112 10.43 16.96 16.13
CA THR A 112 10.61 16.71 17.57
C THR A 112 10.09 15.35 18.05
N ASN A 113 9.39 14.60 17.20
CA ASN A 113 8.94 13.23 17.48
C ASN A 113 9.19 12.35 16.24
N PRO A 114 10.45 11.95 16.00
CA PRO A 114 10.85 11.22 14.80
C PRO A 114 10.16 9.87 14.68
N LYS A 115 9.85 9.21 15.81
CA LYS A 115 9.17 7.93 15.83
C LYS A 115 7.79 8.00 15.17
N ALA A 116 6.99 9.03 15.49
CA ALA A 116 5.70 9.21 14.85
C ALA A 116 5.85 9.49 13.34
N SER A 117 6.85 10.28 12.93
CA SER A 117 7.13 10.51 11.51
C SER A 117 7.56 9.23 10.79
N GLU A 118 8.32 8.35 11.44
CA GLU A 118 8.72 7.05 10.91
C GLU A 118 7.52 6.12 10.73
N GLU A 119 6.64 6.01 11.73
CA GLU A 119 5.44 5.16 11.67
C GLU A 119 4.51 5.60 10.53
N TRP A 120 4.31 6.92 10.37
CA TRP A 120 3.54 7.48 9.27
C TRP A 120 4.23 7.28 7.92
N ALA A 121 5.55 7.39 7.85
CA ALA A 121 6.30 7.16 6.63
C ALA A 121 6.28 5.68 6.21
N ASP A 122 6.36 4.74 7.15
CA ASP A 122 6.24 3.31 6.90
C ASP A 122 4.84 2.96 6.35
N PHE A 123 3.79 3.54 6.94
CA PHE A 123 2.42 3.37 6.47
C PHE A 123 2.24 3.83 5.02
N VAL A 124 2.75 5.02 4.69
CA VAL A 124 2.71 5.56 3.32
C VAL A 124 3.54 4.70 2.37
N GLN A 125 4.78 4.37 2.75
CA GLN A 125 5.69 3.57 1.92
C GLN A 125 5.10 2.20 1.59
N GLN A 126 4.56 1.48 2.59
CA GLN A 126 3.92 0.18 2.37
C GLN A 126 2.80 0.26 1.34
N TRP A 127 1.96 1.30 1.43
CA TRP A 127 0.88 1.48 0.47
C TRP A 127 1.39 1.84 -0.92
N CYS A 128 2.37 2.74 -1.00
CA CYS A 128 3.00 3.13 -2.26
C CYS A 128 3.67 1.95 -2.95
N GLU A 129 4.36 1.07 -2.22
CA GLU A 129 5.00 -0.12 -2.78
C GLU A 129 3.96 -1.16 -3.21
N LEU A 130 2.91 -1.37 -2.42
CA LEU A 130 1.80 -2.26 -2.77
C LEU A 130 1.18 -1.83 -4.10
N LYS A 131 0.84 -0.55 -4.23
CA LYS A 131 0.18 0.00 -5.43
C LYS A 131 1.11 0.16 -6.62
N ALA A 132 2.38 0.50 -6.40
CA ALA A 132 3.37 0.56 -7.46
C ALA A 132 3.62 -0.81 -8.13
N ARG A 133 3.27 -1.91 -7.47
CA ARG A 133 3.40 -3.29 -7.98
C ARG A 133 2.06 -3.93 -8.36
N ASP A 134 0.96 -3.19 -8.27
CA ASP A 134 -0.38 -3.71 -8.54
C ASP A 134 -0.66 -3.74 -10.05
N GLU A 135 -0.50 -4.92 -10.63
CA GLU A 135 -0.72 -5.17 -12.07
C GLU A 135 -2.21 -5.12 -12.46
N THR A 136 -3.14 -5.16 -11.49
CA THR A 136 -4.58 -5.06 -11.77
C THR A 136 -5.01 -3.62 -12.09
N ILE A 137 -4.17 -2.64 -11.75
CA ILE A 137 -4.42 -1.24 -12.03
C ILE A 137 -4.02 -0.94 -13.47
N VAL A 138 -5.02 -0.98 -14.35
CA VAL A 138 -4.84 -0.61 -15.75
C VAL A 138 -5.09 0.89 -15.92
N LEU A 139 -4.08 1.60 -16.42
CA LEU A 139 -4.22 2.99 -16.84
C LEU A 139 -4.32 3.08 -18.36
N GLN A 140 -5.14 3.99 -18.86
CA GLN A 140 -5.19 4.26 -20.30
C GLN A 140 -3.99 5.10 -20.70
N LYS A 141 -3.26 4.66 -21.72
CA LYS A 141 -2.15 5.42 -22.30
C LYS A 141 -2.69 6.35 -23.38
N ASN A 142 -2.62 7.65 -23.14
CA ASN A 142 -2.93 8.68 -24.13
C ASN A 142 -1.63 9.43 -24.49
N GLY A 143 -1.01 9.03 -25.60
CA GLY A 143 0.33 9.50 -25.97
C GLY A 143 1.40 9.12 -24.93
N GLU A 144 2.04 10.12 -24.33
CA GLU A 144 3.04 9.95 -23.26
C GLU A 144 2.46 10.03 -21.85
N THR A 145 1.13 10.15 -21.68
CA THR A 145 0.50 10.34 -20.36
C THR A 145 -0.37 9.15 -20.02
N TYR A 146 -0.21 8.55 -18.84
CA TYR A 146 -1.21 7.62 -18.31
C TYR A 146 -2.34 8.38 -17.61
N GLN A 147 -3.58 8.01 -17.91
CA GLN A 147 -4.80 8.59 -17.36
C GLN A 147 -5.74 7.48 -16.86
N GLU A 148 -6.66 7.84 -15.96
CA GLU A 148 -7.71 6.93 -15.53
C GLU A 148 -8.68 6.60 -16.67
N PRO A 149 -9.25 5.39 -16.68
CA PRO A 149 -10.39 5.09 -17.52
C PRO A 149 -11.56 6.07 -17.24
N ASN A 150 -12.10 6.69 -18.30
CA ASN A 150 -13.17 7.71 -18.23
C ASN A 150 -14.47 7.24 -17.57
N ASP A 151 -14.63 5.94 -17.37
CA ASP A 151 -15.79 5.25 -16.81
C ASP A 151 -15.77 5.12 -15.28
N LYS A 152 -14.69 5.56 -14.59
CA LYS A 152 -14.63 5.57 -13.13
C LYS A 152 -14.87 6.97 -12.56
N PRO A 153 -15.74 7.13 -11.55
CA PRO A 153 -15.98 8.44 -10.92
C PRO A 153 -14.67 9.01 -10.35
N HIS A 154 -14.39 10.28 -10.68
CA HIS A 154 -13.14 11.03 -10.43
C HIS A 154 -12.72 11.23 -8.96
N SER A 155 -13.41 10.64 -7.98
CA SER A 155 -13.12 10.81 -6.57
C SER A 155 -12.67 9.49 -5.94
N LYS A 156 -11.39 9.43 -5.53
CA LYS A 156 -10.71 8.32 -4.83
C LYS A 156 -10.43 7.07 -5.68
N THR A 157 -9.75 7.27 -6.78
CA THR A 157 -9.07 6.21 -7.54
C THR A 157 -7.66 5.96 -6.99
N ASP A 158 -7.12 4.77 -7.26
CA ASP A 158 -5.75 4.43 -6.88
C ASP A 158 -4.74 5.43 -7.47
N LEU A 159 -4.92 5.89 -8.72
CA LEU A 159 -4.03 6.88 -9.34
C LEU A 159 -4.12 8.25 -8.65
N GLY A 160 -5.33 8.74 -8.34
CA GLY A 160 -5.51 10.01 -7.65
C GLY A 160 -4.84 10.01 -6.27
N VAL A 161 -5.06 8.96 -5.49
CA VAL A 161 -4.42 8.81 -4.18
C VAL A 161 -2.91 8.66 -4.34
N PHE A 162 -2.44 7.86 -5.32
CA PHE A 162 -1.02 7.62 -5.57
C PHE A 162 -0.27 8.87 -5.98
N LYS A 163 -0.89 9.73 -6.80
CA LYS A 163 -0.36 11.05 -7.13
C LYS A 163 -0.17 11.90 -5.88
N ASP A 164 -1.16 11.90 -4.99
CA ASP A 164 -1.17 12.78 -3.84
C ASP A 164 -0.25 12.33 -2.69
N THR A 165 -0.01 11.02 -2.56
CA THR A 165 0.74 10.47 -1.41
C THR A 165 2.11 9.90 -1.78
N CYS A 166 2.29 9.40 -3.00
CA CYS A 166 3.51 8.71 -3.42
C CYS A 166 4.40 9.53 -4.37
N THR A 167 3.99 10.73 -4.75
CA THR A 167 4.78 11.61 -5.62
C THR A 167 4.93 13.01 -5.03
N GLN A 168 6.08 13.63 -5.31
CA GLN A 168 6.31 15.05 -5.08
C GLN A 168 6.07 15.79 -6.40
N GLN A 169 5.23 16.83 -6.35
CA GLN A 169 5.13 17.78 -7.45
C GLN A 169 6.24 18.82 -7.27
N ASN A 170 7.10 18.95 -8.28
CA ASN A 170 8.07 20.05 -8.38
C ASN A 170 7.36 21.38 -8.60
#